data_AF-A0A9D5VNK5-F1
#
_entry.id   AF-A0A9D5VNK5-F1
#
_cell.length_a   1.000
_cell.length_b   1.000
_cell.length_c   1.000
_cell.angle_alpha   90.00
_cell.angle_beta   90.00
_cell.angle_gamma   90.00
#
_symmetry.space_group_name_H-M   'P 1'
#
loop_
_entity.id
_entity.type
_entity.pdbx_description
1 polymer ?
#
loop_
_entity_poly.entity_id
_entity_poly.type
_entity_poly.pdbx_seq_one_letter_code
_entity_poly.pdbx_strand_id
1 'polypeptide(L)'
;MTKPIFEEYTISIEVNNHHIRLLRIGRHYLEKHSADMSDTLIIDLAYALHGHQFEVDSTTKGIEYFIADVEHGSPVKIYRLIFLIEGEQMEILGIVNAYRRSKRSKK
;
A
#
# COMPACT_ATOMS: atom_id res chain seq x y z
N MET A 1 -13.00 -22.99 -2.42
CA MET A 1 -12.06 -21.87 -2.15
C MET A 1 -12.26 -20.85 -3.26
N THR A 2 -12.88 -19.71 -2.96
CA THR A 2 -12.98 -18.59 -3.89
C THR A 2 -11.57 -18.00 -4.03
N LYS A 3 -11.04 -17.97 -5.24
CA LYS A 3 -9.74 -17.37 -5.54
C LYS A 3 -9.84 -15.88 -5.15
N PRO A 4 -8.91 -15.32 -4.35
CA PRO A 4 -8.92 -13.89 -4.10
C PRO A 4 -8.82 -13.15 -5.44
N ILE A 5 -9.71 -12.18 -5.62
CA ILE A 5 -9.80 -11.37 -6.84
C ILE A 5 -8.89 -10.17 -6.63
N PHE A 6 -7.83 -10.10 -7.44
CA PHE A 6 -6.92 -8.98 -7.50
C PHE A 6 -7.01 -8.34 -8.88
N GLU A 7 -6.77 -7.04 -8.94
CA GLU A 7 -6.37 -6.38 -10.17
C GLU A 7 -4.85 -6.28 -10.21
N GLU A 8 -4.29 -6.36 -11.42
CA GLU A 8 -2.85 -6.31 -11.65
C GLU A 8 -2.48 -5.06 -12.45
N TYR A 9 -1.42 -4.38 -12.02
CA TYR A 9 -0.91 -3.17 -12.65
C TYR A 9 0.59 -3.29 -12.88
N THR A 10 1.04 -2.94 -14.09
CA THR A 10 2.47 -2.80 -14.36
C THR A 10 2.97 -1.51 -13.74
N ILE A 11 4.00 -1.61 -12.91
CA ILE A 11 4.69 -0.48 -12.28
C ILE A 11 6.19 -0.66 -12.42
N SER A 12 6.99 0.34 -12.04
CA SER A 12 8.45 0.16 -11.93
C SER A 12 8.93 0.95 -10.72
N ILE A 13 9.16 0.24 -9.61
CA ILE A 13 9.67 0.84 -8.37
C ILE A 13 10.74 -0.06 -7.74
N GLU A 14 11.49 0.51 -6.80
CA GLU A 14 12.41 -0.25 -5.95
C GLU A 14 11.96 -0.09 -4.50
N VAL A 15 11.73 -1.20 -3.80
CA VAL A 15 11.34 -1.22 -2.38
C VAL A 15 12.09 -2.35 -1.70
N ASN A 16 12.73 -2.08 -0.56
CA ASN A 16 13.54 -3.09 0.13
C ASN A 16 14.63 -3.75 -0.74
N ASN A 17 15.21 -3.00 -1.69
CA ASN A 17 16.14 -3.49 -2.72
C ASN A 17 15.53 -4.50 -3.72
N HIS A 18 14.20 -4.66 -3.73
CA HIS A 18 13.49 -5.43 -4.75
C HIS A 18 13.01 -4.52 -5.86
N HIS A 19 13.28 -4.90 -7.10
CA HIS A 19 12.73 -4.22 -8.27
C HIS A 19 11.35 -4.77 -8.58
N ILE A 20 10.32 -3.98 -8.33
CA ILE A 20 8.92 -4.37 -8.48
C ILE A 20 8.41 -3.95 -9.86
N ARG A 21 7.89 -4.93 -10.61
CA ARG A 21 7.31 -4.76 -11.95
C ARG A 21 5.81 -5.00 -12.02
N LEU A 22 5.26 -5.67 -11.01
CA LEU A 22 3.85 -6.01 -10.93
C LEU A 22 3.28 -5.64 -9.56
N LEU A 23 2.23 -4.83 -9.56
CA LEU A 23 1.44 -4.51 -8.38
C LEU A 23 0.12 -5.27 -8.42
N ARG A 24 -0.17 -6.02 -7.36
CA ARG A 24 -1.48 -6.65 -7.13
C ARG A 24 -2.24 -5.88 -6.08
N ILE A 25 -3.48 -5.53 -6.38
CA ILE A 25 -4.36 -4.80 -5.46
C ILE A 25 -5.54 -5.70 -5.10
N GLY A 26 -5.66 -6.04 -3.82
CA GLY A 26 -6.82 -6.76 -3.30
C GLY A 26 -8.09 -5.92 -3.37
N ARG A 27 -9.19 -6.51 -3.89
CA ARG A 27 -10.48 -5.82 -4.03
C ARG A 27 -11.25 -5.61 -2.71
N HIS A 28 -10.66 -5.95 -1.56
CA HIS A 28 -11.30 -5.85 -0.24
C HIS A 28 -11.77 -4.42 0.11
N TYR A 29 -11.11 -3.38 -0.43
CA TYR A 29 -11.52 -2.00 -0.18
C TYR A 29 -12.88 -1.65 -0.83
N LEU A 30 -13.34 -2.37 -1.86
CA LEU A 30 -14.60 -2.05 -2.55
C LEU A 30 -15.84 -2.19 -1.65
N GLU A 31 -15.80 -3.13 -0.70
CA GLU A 31 -16.95 -3.45 0.16
C GLU A 31 -17.23 -2.36 1.19
N LYS A 32 -16.18 -1.72 1.73
CA LYS A 32 -16.31 -0.80 2.89
C LYS A 32 -15.72 0.59 2.67
N HIS A 33 -14.86 0.76 1.66
CA HIS A 33 -14.05 1.96 1.48
C HIS A 33 -14.06 2.50 0.04
N SER A 34 -14.95 2.01 -0.83
CA SER A 34 -15.04 2.43 -2.24
C SER A 34 -15.31 3.94 -2.44
N ALA A 35 -15.88 4.62 -1.45
CA ALA A 35 -16.09 6.07 -1.51
C ALA A 35 -14.79 6.89 -1.38
N ASP A 36 -13.75 6.33 -0.74
CA ASP A 36 -12.51 7.04 -0.40
C ASP A 36 -11.24 6.36 -0.93
N MET A 37 -11.37 5.20 -1.59
CA MET A 37 -10.28 4.40 -2.14
C MET A 37 -10.56 4.04 -3.59
N SER A 38 -9.53 4.17 -4.42
CA SER A 38 -9.53 3.80 -5.84
C SER A 38 -8.19 3.19 -6.20
N ASP A 39 -8.15 2.32 -7.21
CA ASP A 39 -6.90 1.71 -7.67
C ASP A 39 -5.83 2.77 -7.99
N THR A 40 -6.22 3.90 -8.59
CA THR A 40 -5.33 5.03 -8.86
C THR A 40 -4.66 5.57 -7.59
N LEU A 41 -5.41 5.80 -6.52
CA LEU A 41 -4.86 6.24 -5.25
C LEU A 41 -3.90 5.19 -4.67
N ILE A 42 -4.25 3.91 -4.77
CA ILE A 42 -3.41 2.82 -4.25
C ILE A 42 -2.09 2.72 -5.02
N ILE A 43 -2.14 2.89 -6.33
CA ILE A 43 -0.95 2.96 -7.20
C ILE A 43 -0.07 4.15 -6.79
N ASP A 44 -0.65 5.33 -6.59
CA ASP A 44 0.10 6.51 -6.14
C ASP A 44 0.77 6.28 -4.77
N LEU A 45 0.07 5.62 -3.86
CA LEU A 45 0.62 5.24 -2.55
C LEU A 45 1.74 4.21 -2.68
N ALA A 46 1.64 3.25 -3.59
CA ALA A 46 2.71 2.28 -3.87
C ALA A 46 3.94 2.98 -4.47
N TYR A 47 3.75 3.95 -5.36
CA TYR A 47 4.85 4.78 -5.88
C TYR A 47 5.54 5.59 -4.79
N ALA A 48 4.83 6.01 -3.75
CA ALA A 48 5.43 6.71 -2.61
C ALA A 48 6.36 5.80 -1.77
N LEU A 49 6.32 4.47 -1.95
CA LEU A 49 7.26 3.54 -1.32
C LEU A 49 8.60 3.46 -2.08
N HIS A 50 8.67 4.00 -3.30
CA HIS A 50 9.86 3.91 -4.15
C HIS A 50 11.12 4.47 -3.47
N GLY A 51 12.20 3.69 -3.47
CA GLY A 51 13.50 4.04 -2.89
C GLY A 51 13.56 3.88 -1.37
N HIS A 52 12.48 3.43 -0.72
CA HIS A 52 12.43 3.25 0.73
C HIS A 52 12.71 1.81 1.17
N GLN A 53 13.10 1.70 2.44
CA GLN A 53 13.33 0.45 3.15
C GLN A 53 12.36 0.37 4.34
N PHE A 54 11.76 -0.79 4.54
CA PHE A 54 10.79 -1.07 5.58
C PHE A 54 11.19 -2.32 6.34
N GLU A 55 11.15 -2.26 7.67
CA GLU A 55 11.34 -3.45 8.49
C GLU A 55 10.17 -4.43 8.31
N VAL A 56 10.48 -5.72 8.41
CA VAL A 56 9.45 -6.77 8.42
C VAL A 56 8.60 -6.60 9.68
N ASP A 57 7.31 -6.39 9.50
CA ASP A 57 6.35 -6.31 10.61
C ASP A 57 6.06 -7.70 11.18
N SER A 58 5.84 -8.67 10.30
CA SER A 58 5.61 -10.06 10.68
C SER A 58 5.98 -11.04 9.57
N THR A 59 6.21 -12.30 9.96
CA THR A 59 6.48 -13.38 9.01
C THR A 59 5.50 -14.53 9.27
N THR A 60 4.75 -14.94 8.25
CA THR A 60 3.81 -16.06 8.35
C THR A 60 4.08 -17.07 7.25
N LYS A 61 4.40 -18.31 7.62
CA LYS A 61 4.73 -19.40 6.66
C LYS A 61 5.84 -19.04 5.67
N GLY A 62 6.84 -18.25 6.12
CA GLY A 62 7.95 -17.81 5.29
C GLY A 62 7.64 -16.61 4.38
N ILE A 63 6.44 -16.04 4.47
CA ILE A 63 6.07 -14.80 3.77
C ILE A 63 6.27 -13.64 4.72
N GLU A 64 7.02 -12.63 4.28
CA GLU A 64 7.25 -11.39 5.01
C GLU A 64 6.16 -10.36 4.70
N TYR A 65 5.68 -9.71 5.76
CA TYR A 65 4.67 -8.66 5.70
C TYR A 65 5.30 -7.35 6.16
N PHE A 66 4.97 -6.28 5.45
CA PHE A 66 5.48 -4.94 5.69
C PHE A 66 4.33 -3.98 5.98
N ILE A 67 4.63 -2.97 6.79
CA ILE A 67 3.71 -1.87 7.09
C ILE A 67 4.41 -0.56 6.77
N ALA A 68 3.72 0.33 6.06
CA ALA A 68 4.19 1.67 5.75
C ALA A 68 3.09 2.71 5.97
N ASP A 69 3.40 3.80 6.66
CA ASP A 69 2.52 4.97 6.77
C ASP A 69 2.95 6.01 5.72
N VAL A 70 2.06 6.30 4.77
CA VAL A 70 2.30 7.20 3.63
C VAL A 70 1.42 8.45 3.76
N GLU A 71 2.04 9.62 3.72
CA GLU A 71 1.33 10.90 3.62
C GLU A 71 0.96 11.19 2.16
N HIS A 72 -0.32 11.41 1.86
CA HIS A 72 -0.79 11.69 0.49
C HIS A 72 -1.96 12.67 0.45
N GLY A 73 -2.05 13.44 -0.64
CA GLY A 73 -3.15 14.38 -0.93
C GLY A 73 -3.05 15.75 -0.26
N SER A 74 -4.05 16.61 -0.54
CA SER A 74 -4.19 17.95 0.05
C SER A 74 -5.68 18.21 0.38
N PRO A 75 -6.08 18.31 1.67
CA PRO A 75 -5.24 18.25 2.87
C PRO A 75 -4.60 16.88 3.04
N VAL A 76 -3.40 16.85 3.63
CA VAL A 76 -2.64 15.61 3.87
C VAL A 76 -3.47 14.62 4.69
N LYS A 77 -3.57 13.41 4.17
CA LYS A 77 -4.09 12.22 4.85
C LYS A 77 -2.95 11.22 5.02
N ILE A 78 -3.00 10.42 6.08
CA ILE A 78 -2.04 9.34 6.30
C ILE A 78 -2.73 8.02 5.94
N TYR A 79 -2.06 7.22 5.13
CA TYR A 79 -2.49 5.92 4.67
C TYR A 79 -1.53 4.87 5.19
N ARG A 80 -2.04 3.91 5.96
CA ARG A 80 -1.26 2.74 6.36
C ARG A 80 -1.44 1.64 5.32
N LEU A 81 -0.38 1.30 4.63
CA LEU A 81 -0.33 0.20 3.67
C LEU A 81 0.17 -1.06 4.38
N ILE A 82 -0.48 -2.18 4.08
CA ILE A 82 -0.06 -3.51 4.47
C ILE A 82 0.23 -4.26 3.18
N PHE A 83 1.46 -4.72 3.01
CA PHE A 83 1.91 -5.32 1.76
C PHE A 83 2.94 -6.43 1.97
N LEU A 84 3.13 -7.23 0.92
CA LEU A 84 4.20 -8.22 0.82
C LEU A 84 4.94 -8.06 -0.50
N ILE A 85 6.16 -8.58 -0.57
CA ILE A 85 6.97 -8.62 -1.77
C ILE A 85 7.34 -10.08 -2.07
N GLU A 86 7.12 -10.51 -3.30
CA GLU A 86 7.51 -11.83 -3.82
C GLU A 86 8.22 -11.67 -5.16
N GLY A 87 9.55 -11.75 -5.15
CA GLY A 87 10.37 -11.54 -6.36
C GLY A 87 10.21 -10.11 -6.90
N GLU A 88 9.67 -9.98 -8.12
CA GLU A 88 9.38 -8.70 -8.77
C GLU A 88 7.90 -8.25 -8.58
N GLN A 89 7.16 -8.90 -7.68
CA GLN A 89 5.74 -8.65 -7.45
C GLN A 89 5.53 -8.05 -6.05
N MET A 90 4.67 -7.03 -5.96
CA MET A 90 4.18 -6.48 -4.71
C MET A 90 2.67 -6.70 -4.64
N GLU A 91 2.17 -7.14 -3.49
CA GLU A 91 0.74 -7.26 -3.23
C GLU A 91 0.33 -6.34 -2.08
N ILE A 92 -0.64 -5.45 -2.35
CA ILE A 92 -1.28 -4.63 -1.33
C ILE A 92 -2.47 -5.41 -0.77
N LEU A 93 -2.32 -5.88 0.46
CA LEU A 93 -3.31 -6.68 1.18
C LEU A 93 -4.40 -5.83 1.80
N GLY A 94 -4.04 -4.62 2.23
CA GLY A 94 -4.96 -3.72 2.91
C GLY A 94 -4.42 -2.31 3.01
N ILE A 95 -5.36 -1.37 3.09
CA ILE A 95 -5.07 0.04 3.30
C ILE A 95 -5.99 0.54 4.40
N VAL A 96 -5.40 1.14 5.43
CA VAL A 96 -6.14 1.79 6.50
C VAL A 96 -5.95 3.29 6.37
N ASN A 97 -7.07 4.02 6.24
CA ASN A 97 -7.05 5.48 6.29
C ASN A 97 -6.85 5.92 7.75
N ALA A 98 -5.62 6.32 8.08
CA ALA A 98 -5.20 6.63 9.43
C ALA A 98 -5.27 8.15 9.69
N TYR A 99 -6.48 8.68 9.85
CA TYR A 99 -6.79 10.03 10.34
C TYR A 99 -6.26 11.22 9.50
N ARG A 100 -7.02 12.32 9.48
CA ARG A 100 -6.50 13.64 9.08
C ARG A 100 -5.63 14.14 10.23
N ARG A 101 -4.37 14.50 9.97
CA ARG A 101 -3.65 15.42 10.87
C ARG A 101 -4.47 16.71 10.92
N SER A 102 -5.18 16.96 12.02
CA SER A 102 -5.80 18.26 12.22
C SER A 102 -4.66 19.28 12.22
N LYS A 103 -4.76 20.31 11.37
CA LYS A 103 -3.81 21.42 11.40
C LYS A 103 -3.92 22.06 12.79
N ARG A 104 -3.07 21.65 13.72
CA ARG A 104 -2.76 22.49 14.87
C ARG A 104 -1.89 23.60 14.29
N SER A 105 -2.53 24.70 13.91
CA SER A 105 -1.89 25.94 13.55
C SER A 105 -0.90 26.30 14.66
N LYS A 106 0.40 26.15 14.38
CA LYS A 106 1.40 26.92 15.11
C LYS A 106 1.38 28.34 14.53
N LYS A 107 0.53 29.18 15.11
CA LYS A 107 0.83 30.59 15.35
C LYS A 107 -0.12 31.13 16.40
#